data_AF-A0A520IMR1-F1
#
_entry.id   AF-A0A520IMR1-F1
#
_cell.length_a   1.000
_cell.length_b   1.000
_cell.length_c   1.000
_cell.angle_alpha   90.00
_cell.angle_beta   90.00
_cell.angle_gamma   90.00
#
_symmetry.space_group_name_H-M   'P 1'
#
loop_
_entity.id
_entity.type
_entity.pdbx_description
1 polymer ?
#
loop_
_entity_poly.entity_id
_entity_poly.type
_entity_poly.pdbx_seq_one_letter_code
_entity_poly.pdbx_strand_id
1 'polypeptide(L)'
;MRYIFPVLIMVLFASCVSLKTPKRTDLETWTSPMLIGKYPVRINQIAKSGSARDTVFPITIWYMFKNSEGRDSAELAQATHMELRLVDKKHVSSTLFNGEKALKTDIINGHLKNGYFRKKHNLSLSGIPPFYWALSSNKMQFALGKEKQLYIDQADETNGSILIIMAGTPGFTRSYTVLPYKD
;
A
#
# COMPACT_ATOMS: atom_id res chain seq x y z
N MET A 1 -0.81 -11.82 -41.29
CA MET A 1 -1.45 -12.10 -39.98
C MET A 1 -0.64 -13.13 -39.21
N ARG A 2 0.53 -12.77 -38.66
CA ARG A 2 1.47 -13.75 -38.05
C ARG A 2 1.90 -13.40 -36.62
N TYR A 3 1.24 -12.41 -36.01
CA TYR A 3 1.60 -11.86 -34.69
C TYR A 3 0.41 -11.71 -33.73
N ILE A 4 -0.77 -12.27 -34.04
CA ILE A 4 -1.97 -12.13 -33.19
C ILE A 4 -1.91 -13.10 -31.98
N PHE A 5 -1.22 -14.24 -32.11
CA PHE A 5 -1.16 -15.27 -31.08
C PHE A 5 -0.35 -14.90 -29.81
N PRO A 6 0.84 -14.24 -29.89
CA PRO A 6 1.60 -13.89 -28.67
C PRO A 6 0.95 -12.76 -27.85
N VAL A 7 0.12 -11.91 -28.47
CA VAL A 7 -0.59 -10.83 -27.77
C VAL A 7 -1.75 -11.38 -26.92
N LEU A 8 -2.41 -12.44 -27.38
CA LEU A 8 -3.56 -13.05 -26.68
C LEU A 8 -3.14 -13.74 -25.37
N ILE A 9 -1.95 -14.35 -25.33
CA ILE A 9 -1.42 -15.04 -24.14
C ILE A 9 -0.97 -14.03 -23.07
N MET A 10 -0.53 -12.82 -23.45
CA MET A 10 -0.17 -11.77 -22.48
C MET A 10 -1.39 -11.21 -21.72
N VAL A 11 -2.59 -11.26 -22.30
CA VAL A 11 -3.82 -10.74 -21.67
C VAL A 11 -4.32 -11.64 -20.54
N LEU A 12 -3.97 -12.94 -20.54
CA LEU A 12 -4.42 -13.91 -19.54
C LEU A 12 -3.64 -13.86 -18.21
N PHE A 13 -2.58 -13.06 -18.12
CA PHE A 13 -1.78 -12.90 -16.89
C PHE A 13 -2.09 -11.62 -16.10
N ALA A 14 -3.21 -10.96 -16.41
CA ALA A 14 -3.70 -9.85 -15.60
C ALA A 14 -4.13 -10.37 -14.22
N SER A 15 -3.30 -10.12 -13.19
CA SER A 15 -3.57 -10.37 -11.76
C SER A 15 -5.06 -10.24 -11.40
N CYS A 16 -5.68 -11.29 -10.86
CA CYS A 16 -7.13 -11.39 -10.70
C CYS A 16 -7.63 -10.86 -9.34
N VAL A 17 -6.75 -10.41 -8.44
CA VAL A 17 -7.20 -9.85 -7.16
C VAL A 17 -7.70 -8.42 -7.32
N SER A 18 -9.01 -8.24 -7.22
CA SER A 18 -9.64 -6.93 -7.09
C SER A 18 -9.63 -6.48 -5.64
N LEU A 19 -8.95 -5.37 -5.33
CA LEU A 19 -9.08 -4.70 -4.03
C LEU A 19 -10.51 -4.15 -3.92
N LYS A 20 -11.36 -4.81 -3.11
CA LYS A 20 -12.72 -4.31 -2.85
C LYS A 20 -12.60 -3.05 -2.00
N THR A 21 -13.04 -1.92 -2.54
CA THR A 21 -13.12 -0.67 -1.77
C THR A 21 -14.27 -0.77 -0.77
N PRO A 22 -14.01 -0.67 0.54
CA PRO A 22 -15.07 -0.65 1.53
C PRO A 22 -16.00 0.54 1.28
N LYS A 23 -17.31 0.34 1.36
CA LYS A 23 -18.24 1.48 1.38
C LYS A 23 -18.21 2.08 2.78
N ARG A 24 -17.59 3.26 2.90
CA ARG A 24 -17.47 4.02 4.16
C ARG A 24 -18.27 5.31 4.04
N THR A 25 -19.08 5.60 5.06
CA THR A 25 -19.92 6.82 5.15
C THR A 25 -19.25 7.93 5.96
N ASP A 26 -18.15 7.60 6.62
CA ASP A 26 -17.35 8.41 7.52
C ASP A 26 -16.09 8.99 6.87
N LEU A 27 -16.01 8.96 5.53
CA LEU A 27 -14.89 9.54 4.79
C LEU A 27 -14.99 11.06 4.72
N GLU A 28 -13.84 11.71 4.83
CA GLU A 28 -13.67 13.13 4.57
C GLU A 28 -13.52 13.37 3.06
N THR A 29 -14.03 14.51 2.58
CA THR A 29 -13.87 14.89 1.17
C THR A 29 -12.50 15.52 0.95
N TRP A 30 -11.80 15.06 -0.09
CA TRP A 30 -10.46 15.53 -0.38
C TRP A 30 -10.48 16.68 -1.39
N THR A 31 -9.90 17.81 -1.02
CA THR A 31 -9.60 18.92 -1.92
C THR A 31 -8.09 19.03 -2.09
N SER A 32 -7.60 19.15 -3.32
CA SER A 32 -6.18 19.30 -3.58
C SER A 32 -5.83 20.78 -3.77
N PRO A 33 -4.67 21.25 -3.24
CA PRO A 33 -3.79 20.55 -2.29
C PRO A 33 -4.36 20.55 -0.85
N MET A 34 -4.08 19.51 -0.06
CA MET A 34 -4.43 19.49 1.36
C MET A 34 -3.48 18.66 2.22
N LEU A 35 -3.36 19.01 3.49
CA LEU A 35 -2.78 18.15 4.51
C LEU A 35 -3.76 17.02 4.84
N ILE A 36 -3.33 15.77 4.70
CA ILE A 36 -4.13 14.60 5.09
C ILE A 36 -4.00 14.40 6.60
N GLY A 37 -2.78 14.46 7.13
CA GLY A 37 -2.51 14.42 8.56
C GLY A 37 -1.07 14.03 8.90
N LYS A 38 -0.79 14.06 10.20
CA LYS A 38 0.42 13.52 10.81
C LYS A 38 0.10 12.16 11.43
N TYR A 39 0.96 11.18 11.20
CA TYR A 39 0.75 9.80 11.64
C TYR A 39 2.01 9.22 12.28
N PRO A 40 1.86 8.33 13.26
CA PRO A 40 3.01 7.65 13.84
C PRO A 40 3.72 6.81 12.78
N VAL A 41 5.05 6.75 12.87
CA VAL A 41 5.88 5.94 11.97
C VAL A 41 5.60 4.44 12.17
N ARG A 42 5.29 4.04 13.42
CA ARG A 42 5.01 2.66 13.83
C ARG A 42 3.68 2.58 14.57
N ILE A 43 2.90 1.54 14.27
CA ILE A 43 1.68 1.18 15.01
C ILE A 43 1.81 -0.24 15.54
N ASN A 44 1.00 -0.57 16.55
CA ASN A 44 0.86 -1.94 17.03
C ASN A 44 -0.42 -2.55 16.43
N GLN A 45 -0.29 -3.66 15.70
CA GLN A 45 -1.44 -4.45 15.25
C GLN A 45 -1.70 -5.58 16.23
N ILE A 46 -2.96 -5.72 16.64
CA ILE A 46 -3.40 -6.81 17.51
C ILE A 46 -3.98 -7.91 16.63
N ALA A 47 -3.30 -9.05 16.57
CA ALA A 47 -3.84 -10.28 16.00
C ALA A 47 -4.63 -11.00 17.10
N LYS A 48 -5.95 -10.91 17.01
CA LYS A 48 -6.86 -11.68 17.87
C LYS A 48 -6.81 -13.14 17.45
N SER A 49 -5.98 -13.92 18.15
CA SER A 49 -6.10 -15.37 18.14
C SER A 49 -7.25 -15.71 19.08
N GLY A 50 -8.17 -16.60 18.71
CA GLY A 50 -9.28 -17.02 19.57
C GLY A 50 -8.87 -17.75 20.86
N SER A 51 -7.65 -17.52 21.36
CA SER A 51 -7.07 -18.05 22.60
C SER A 51 -6.91 -16.92 23.64
N ALA A 52 -6.51 -17.26 24.87
CA ALA A 52 -6.37 -16.33 25.99
C ALA A 52 -5.30 -15.23 25.82
N ARG A 53 -4.54 -15.21 24.71
CA ARG A 53 -3.52 -14.19 24.45
C ARG A 53 -3.63 -13.63 23.04
N ASP A 54 -3.92 -12.34 22.99
CA ASP A 54 -3.75 -11.52 21.80
C ASP A 54 -2.25 -11.36 21.51
N THR A 55 -1.86 -11.48 20.24
CA THR A 55 -0.48 -11.22 19.83
C THR A 55 -0.38 -9.82 19.23
N VAL A 56 0.53 -9.01 19.76
CA VAL A 56 0.78 -7.65 19.29
C VAL A 56 2.02 -7.64 18.40
N PHE A 57 1.88 -7.17 17.17
CA PHE A 57 2.99 -7.05 16.23
C PHE A 57 3.17 -5.59 15.79
N PRO A 58 4.38 -5.03 15.89
CA PRO A 58 4.64 -3.67 15.42
C PRO A 58 4.70 -3.62 13.88
N ILE A 59 4.06 -2.61 13.30
CA ILE A 59 4.04 -2.34 11.86
C ILE A 59 4.59 -0.96 11.61
N THR A 60 5.58 -0.87 10.73
CA THR A 60 6.12 0.40 10.26
C THR A 60 5.29 0.90 9.08
N ILE A 61 4.45 1.92 9.32
CA ILE A 61 3.53 2.49 8.32
C ILE A 61 4.28 3.12 7.15
N TRP A 62 5.45 3.72 7.40
CA TRP A 62 6.32 4.30 6.37
C TRP A 62 6.56 3.35 5.18
N TYR A 63 6.66 2.04 5.43
CA TYR A 63 6.90 1.06 4.37
C TYR A 63 5.74 0.84 3.41
N MET A 64 4.52 1.21 3.80
CA MET A 64 3.37 1.20 2.90
C MET A 64 3.45 2.38 1.90
N PHE A 65 4.05 3.48 2.34
CA PHE A 65 4.05 4.76 1.63
C PHE A 65 5.36 5.06 0.88
N LYS A 66 6.49 4.42 1.22
CA LYS A 66 7.72 4.60 0.44
C LYS A 66 7.59 4.05 -0.98
N ASN A 67 8.29 4.69 -1.92
CA ASN A 67 8.37 4.26 -3.32
C ASN A 67 9.67 3.51 -3.65
N SER A 68 10.64 3.49 -2.73
CA SER A 68 11.95 2.87 -2.94
C SER A 68 12.11 1.56 -2.14
N GLU A 69 12.61 0.52 -2.79
CA GLU A 69 13.22 -0.63 -2.13
C GLU A 69 14.50 -0.18 -1.40
N GLY A 70 14.72 -0.68 -0.18
CA GLY A 70 15.85 -0.28 0.65
C GLY A 70 15.62 -0.62 2.13
N ARG A 71 16.70 -0.99 2.82
CA ARG A 71 16.71 -1.29 4.27
C ARG A 71 16.32 -0.06 5.08
N ASP A 72 15.94 -0.30 6.34
CA ASP A 72 15.73 0.69 7.39
C ASP A 72 16.79 1.79 7.28
N SER A 73 16.36 2.99 6.89
CA SER A 73 17.26 4.11 6.68
C SER A 73 17.50 4.83 8.01
N ALA A 74 18.66 5.46 8.19
CA ALA A 74 18.98 6.15 9.44
C ALA A 74 17.93 7.24 9.80
N GLU A 75 17.29 7.80 8.79
CA GLU A 75 16.18 8.74 8.90
C GLU A 75 14.96 8.10 9.57
N LEU A 76 14.63 6.85 9.25
CA LEU A 76 13.49 6.16 9.86
C LEU A 76 13.70 5.94 11.36
N ALA A 77 14.94 5.64 11.77
CA ALA A 77 15.27 5.43 13.18
C ALA A 77 15.12 6.71 14.02
N GLN A 78 15.30 7.88 13.40
CA GLN A 78 15.19 9.18 14.05
C GLN A 78 13.80 9.82 13.90
N ALA A 79 12.94 9.25 13.06
CA ALA A 79 11.65 9.85 12.74
C ALA A 79 10.67 9.70 13.90
N THR A 80 10.05 10.81 14.31
CA THR A 80 8.98 10.83 15.32
C THR A 80 7.62 10.59 14.67
N HIS A 81 7.39 11.17 13.50
CA HIS A 81 6.14 11.04 12.76
C HIS A 81 6.35 11.14 11.24
N MET A 82 5.28 10.83 10.52
CA MET A 82 5.17 10.97 9.08
C MET A 82 4.02 11.92 8.75
N GLU A 83 4.25 12.88 7.85
CA GLU A 83 3.20 13.75 7.30
C GLU A 83 2.78 13.24 5.93
N LEU A 84 1.47 13.11 5.72
CA LEU A 84 0.89 12.85 4.40
C LEU A 84 0.20 14.11 3.89
N ARG A 85 0.54 14.50 2.67
CA ARG A 85 -0.07 15.65 2.00
C ARG A 85 -0.48 15.30 0.59
N LEU A 86 -1.74 15.59 0.27
CA LEU A 86 -2.24 15.50 -1.09
C LEU A 86 -1.70 16.71 -1.86
N VAL A 87 -0.75 16.46 -2.76
CA VAL A 87 -0.17 17.49 -3.62
C VAL A 87 -1.16 17.80 -4.74
N ASP A 88 -1.58 16.75 -5.46
CA ASP A 88 -2.62 16.83 -6.46
C ASP A 88 -3.49 15.57 -6.52
N LYS A 89 -4.44 15.51 -7.47
CA LYS A 89 -5.32 14.35 -7.63
C LYS A 89 -4.58 13.05 -8.00
N LYS A 90 -3.29 13.10 -8.34
CA LYS A 90 -2.44 11.98 -8.76
C LYS A 90 -1.21 11.77 -7.86
N HIS A 91 -0.89 12.73 -6.99
CA HIS A 91 0.32 12.68 -6.17
C HIS A 91 0.02 12.96 -4.69
N VAL A 92 0.54 12.10 -3.83
CA VAL A 92 0.61 12.31 -2.37
C VAL A 92 2.08 12.34 -1.97
N SER A 93 2.51 13.36 -1.24
CA SER A 93 3.83 13.38 -0.62
C SER A 93 3.75 12.75 0.77
N SER A 94 4.72 11.90 1.07
CA SER A 94 4.93 11.28 2.37
C SER A 94 6.28 11.73 2.90
N THR A 95 6.29 12.47 4.01
CA THR A 95 7.52 13.03 4.57
C THR A 95 7.74 12.52 5.99
N LEU A 96 8.92 11.96 6.26
CA LEU A 96 9.39 11.64 7.62
C LEU A 96 9.90 12.91 8.30
N PHE A 97 9.55 13.07 9.57
CA PHE A 97 9.96 14.19 10.40
C PHE A 97 10.60 13.71 11.71
N ASN A 98 11.57 14.47 12.21
CA ASN A 98 12.03 14.42 13.60
C ASN A 98 11.71 15.77 14.24
N GLY A 99 10.64 15.81 15.03
CA GLY A 99 10.04 17.07 15.46
C GLY A 99 9.61 17.88 14.24
N GLU A 100 10.11 19.10 14.07
CA GLU A 100 9.80 19.95 12.92
C GLU A 100 10.73 19.73 11.73
N LYS A 101 11.82 18.96 11.89
CA LYS A 101 12.82 18.76 10.85
C LYS A 101 12.39 17.65 9.89
N ALA A 102 12.19 17.99 8.61
CA ALA A 102 12.00 17.01 7.55
C ALA A 102 13.29 16.20 7.34
N LEU A 103 13.17 14.87 7.38
CA LEU A 103 14.29 13.94 7.18
C LEU A 103 14.30 13.37 5.76
N LYS A 104 13.14 12.92 5.28
CA LYS A 104 13.01 12.28 3.96
C LYS A 104 11.61 12.48 3.41
N THR A 105 11.50 12.80 2.13
CA THR A 105 10.22 12.92 1.42
C THR A 105 10.19 11.96 0.24
N ASP A 106 9.10 11.20 0.13
CA ASP A 106 8.79 10.36 -1.03
C ASP A 106 7.48 10.84 -1.67
N ILE A 107 7.41 10.79 -3.01
CA ILE A 107 6.19 11.07 -3.76
C ILE A 107 5.54 9.76 -4.18
N ILE A 108 4.29 9.58 -3.76
CA ILE A 108 3.45 8.43 -4.08
C ILE A 108 2.60 8.78 -5.30
N ASN A 109 2.77 8.00 -6.36
CA ASN A 109 1.98 8.12 -7.57
C ASN A 109 0.69 7.32 -7.43
N GLY A 110 -0.42 7.87 -7.89
CA GLY A 110 -1.72 7.24 -7.78
C GLY A 110 -2.84 8.05 -8.42
N HIS A 111 -4.04 7.90 -7.88
CA HIS A 111 -5.20 8.71 -8.26
C HIS A 111 -6.24 8.76 -7.14
N LEU A 112 -6.85 9.93 -6.95
CA LEU A 112 -7.99 10.12 -6.06
C LEU A 112 -9.29 9.71 -6.76
N LYS A 113 -10.04 8.78 -6.15
CA LYS A 113 -11.36 8.31 -6.63
C LYS A 113 -12.25 7.97 -5.46
N ASN A 114 -13.47 8.54 -5.42
CA ASN A 114 -14.50 8.26 -4.42
C ASN A 114 -14.03 8.41 -2.95
N GLY A 115 -13.22 9.44 -2.66
CA GLY A 115 -12.68 9.67 -1.30
C GLY A 115 -11.47 8.80 -0.92
N TYR A 116 -10.99 7.96 -1.84
CA TYR A 116 -9.78 7.15 -1.66
C TYR A 116 -8.68 7.60 -2.61
N PHE A 117 -7.45 7.67 -2.13
CA PHE A 117 -6.28 7.69 -2.99
C PHE A 117 -5.79 6.28 -3.23
N ARG A 118 -5.73 5.88 -4.50
CA ARG A 118 -5.28 4.57 -4.95
C ARG A 118 -3.86 4.68 -5.46
N LYS A 119 -2.92 4.02 -4.78
CA LYS A 119 -1.51 3.96 -5.21
C LYS A 119 -1.44 3.24 -6.55
N LYS A 120 -0.55 3.71 -7.44
CA LYS A 120 -0.25 3.05 -8.70
C LYS A 120 0.23 1.62 -8.39
N HIS A 121 -0.37 0.63 -9.05
CA HIS A 121 -0.06 -0.76 -8.82
C HIS A 121 1.43 -1.03 -9.07
N ASN A 122 2.07 -1.72 -8.13
CA ASN A 122 3.40 -2.26 -8.33
C ASN A 122 3.27 -3.72 -8.76
N LEU A 123 3.60 -3.99 -10.01
CA LEU A 123 3.58 -5.31 -10.61
C LEU A 123 5.03 -5.72 -10.85
N SER A 124 5.48 -6.79 -10.22
CA SER A 124 6.83 -7.31 -10.40
C SER A 124 6.77 -8.73 -10.94
N LEU A 125 7.49 -8.95 -12.04
CA LEU A 125 7.70 -10.26 -12.64
C LEU A 125 9.12 -10.72 -12.28
N SER A 126 9.23 -11.91 -11.72
CA SER A 126 10.51 -12.58 -11.49
C SER A 126 10.57 -13.91 -12.23
N GLY A 127 11.77 -14.31 -12.65
CA GLY A 127 12.02 -15.55 -13.38
C GLY A 127 11.93 -15.44 -14.90
N ILE A 128 11.89 -16.60 -15.57
CA ILE A 128 11.88 -16.77 -17.03
C ILE A 128 10.59 -17.52 -17.42
N PRO A 129 9.57 -16.83 -17.93
CA PRO A 129 8.40 -17.49 -18.50
C PRO A 129 8.75 -18.36 -19.72
N PRO A 130 8.08 -19.50 -19.96
CA PRO A 130 7.06 -20.14 -19.11
C PRO A 130 7.64 -21.17 -18.11
N PHE A 131 8.97 -21.32 -18.03
CA PHE A 131 9.60 -22.40 -17.28
C PHE A 131 9.54 -22.21 -15.76
N TYR A 132 9.86 -21.01 -15.29
CA TYR A 132 9.80 -20.65 -13.89
C TYR A 132 9.57 -19.15 -13.79
N TRP A 133 8.37 -18.72 -13.41
CA TRP A 133 8.10 -17.30 -13.22
C TRP A 133 7.12 -17.07 -12.08
N ALA A 134 7.22 -15.90 -11.46
CA ALA A 134 6.26 -15.42 -10.47
C ALA A 134 5.90 -13.95 -10.77
N LEU A 135 4.60 -13.67 -10.70
CA LEU A 135 4.04 -12.34 -10.79
C LEU A 135 3.48 -11.98 -9.42
N SER A 136 4.05 -10.94 -8.82
CA SER A 136 3.51 -10.36 -7.59
C SER A 136 2.89 -9.00 -7.89
N SER A 137 1.73 -8.78 -7.28
CA SER A 137 0.95 -7.55 -7.39
C SER A 137 0.65 -7.03 -5.99
N ASN A 138 1.07 -5.80 -5.72
CA ASN A 138 0.68 -5.06 -4.52
C ASN A 138 -0.28 -3.92 -4.91
N LYS A 139 -1.48 -3.94 -4.34
CA LYS A 139 -2.49 -2.90 -4.51
C LYS A 139 -2.75 -2.25 -3.16
N MET A 140 -2.71 -0.92 -3.12
CA MET A 140 -2.95 -0.14 -1.90
C MET A 140 -3.88 1.03 -2.21
N GLN A 141 -4.83 1.28 -1.32
CA GLN A 141 -5.60 2.50 -1.28
C GLN A 141 -5.67 3.03 0.15
N PHE A 142 -5.87 4.32 0.31
CA PHE A 142 -6.08 4.91 1.63
C PHE A 142 -7.06 6.07 1.57
N ALA A 143 -7.72 6.34 2.69
CA ALA A 143 -8.70 7.40 2.85
C ALA A 143 -8.57 8.06 4.23
N LEU A 144 -9.07 9.28 4.33
CA LEU A 144 -9.14 10.04 5.57
C LEU A 144 -10.55 9.92 6.16
N GLY A 145 -10.64 9.47 7.40
CA GLY A 145 -11.89 9.50 8.17
C GLY A 145 -12.15 10.86 8.79
N LYS A 146 -13.41 11.13 9.13
CA LYS A 146 -13.85 12.40 9.75
C LYS A 146 -13.15 12.75 11.07
N GLU A 147 -12.62 11.76 11.78
CA GLU A 147 -11.86 11.94 13.04
C GLU A 147 -10.33 11.99 12.78
N LYS A 148 -9.92 12.28 11.53
CA LYS A 148 -8.53 12.33 11.07
C LYS A 148 -7.76 11.01 11.15
N GLN A 149 -8.45 9.90 11.38
CA GLN A 149 -7.92 8.56 11.23
C GLN A 149 -7.63 8.24 9.76
N LEU A 150 -6.50 7.58 9.52
CA LEU A 150 -6.11 7.12 8.20
C LEU A 150 -6.51 5.67 8.03
N TYR A 151 -7.41 5.42 7.08
CA TYR A 151 -7.77 4.08 6.65
C TYR A 151 -6.84 3.63 5.53
N ILE A 152 -6.22 2.47 5.69
CA ILE A 152 -5.32 1.88 4.69
C ILE A 152 -5.86 0.49 4.34
N ASP A 153 -6.15 0.24 3.08
CA ASP A 153 -6.47 -1.10 2.59
C ASP A 153 -5.39 -1.55 1.60
N GLN A 154 -4.90 -2.77 1.80
CA GLN A 154 -3.87 -3.41 0.99
C GLN A 154 -4.35 -4.78 0.50
N ALA A 155 -3.99 -5.14 -0.71
CA ALA A 155 -4.11 -6.49 -1.25
C ALA A 155 -2.79 -6.92 -1.87
N ASP A 156 -2.29 -8.06 -1.42
CA ASP A 156 -1.09 -8.70 -1.94
C ASP A 156 -1.47 -10.02 -2.60
N GLU A 157 -0.99 -10.24 -3.82
CA GLU A 157 -1.18 -11.47 -4.59
C GLU A 157 0.15 -11.87 -5.22
N THR A 158 0.51 -13.15 -5.10
CA THR A 158 1.64 -13.73 -5.82
C THR A 158 1.19 -15.01 -6.51
N ASN A 159 1.27 -15.00 -7.84
CA ASN A 159 0.97 -16.15 -8.69
C ASN A 159 2.25 -16.56 -9.43
N GLY A 160 2.58 -17.84 -9.43
CA GLY A 160 3.72 -18.33 -10.18
C GLY A 160 3.46 -19.66 -10.85
N SER A 161 4.39 -20.05 -11.71
CA SER A 161 4.37 -21.39 -12.31
C SER A 161 5.77 -21.98 -12.37
N ILE A 162 5.84 -23.30 -12.22
CA ILE A 162 7.03 -24.11 -12.43
C ILE A 162 6.66 -25.19 -13.46
N LEU A 163 7.33 -25.20 -14.60
CA LEU A 163 7.27 -26.28 -15.61
C LEU A 163 5.85 -26.66 -16.12
N ILE A 164 4.84 -25.76 -16.03
CA ILE A 164 3.40 -25.92 -16.39
C ILE A 164 2.48 -26.11 -15.16
N ILE A 165 2.99 -26.36 -13.95
CA ILE A 165 2.18 -26.39 -12.73
C ILE A 165 2.03 -24.97 -12.20
N MET A 166 0.80 -24.46 -12.21
CA MET A 166 0.46 -23.18 -11.59
C MET A 166 0.22 -23.40 -10.09
N ALA A 167 0.96 -22.65 -9.27
CA ALA A 167 0.75 -22.57 -7.83
C ALA A 167 0.57 -21.09 -7.48
N GLY A 168 -0.63 -20.75 -7.03
CA GLY A 168 -0.97 -19.42 -6.54
C GLY A 168 -1.02 -19.43 -5.02
N THR A 169 -0.49 -18.38 -4.39
CA THR A 169 -0.86 -18.09 -3.01
C THR A 169 -2.20 -17.33 -3.03
N PRO A 170 -3.22 -17.74 -2.26
CA PRO A 170 -4.46 -16.99 -2.21
C PRO A 170 -4.15 -15.55 -1.78
N GLY A 171 -4.64 -14.57 -2.55
CA GLY A 171 -4.41 -13.17 -2.24
C GLY A 171 -4.99 -12.81 -0.87
N PHE A 172 -4.26 -12.05 -0.08
CA PHE A 172 -4.73 -11.59 1.24
C PHE A 172 -5.01 -10.10 1.19
N THR A 173 -6.16 -9.71 1.76
CA THR A 173 -6.51 -8.30 1.97
C THR A 173 -6.30 -7.94 3.43
N ARG A 174 -5.68 -6.80 3.69
CA ARG A 174 -5.48 -6.24 5.03
C ARG A 174 -6.02 -4.83 5.08
N SER A 175 -6.69 -4.50 6.18
CA SER A 175 -7.18 -3.15 6.45
C SER A 175 -6.62 -2.67 7.77
N TYR A 176 -6.12 -1.43 7.78
CA TYR A 176 -5.55 -0.76 8.93
C TYR A 176 -6.29 0.54 9.20
N THR A 177 -6.46 0.87 10.47
CA THR A 177 -6.91 2.18 10.94
C THR A 177 -5.77 2.77 11.75
N VAL A 178 -5.20 3.87 11.28
CA VAL A 178 -4.09 4.56 11.93
C VAL A 178 -4.63 5.84 12.55
N LEU A 179 -4.47 5.97 13.87
CA LEU A 179 -4.83 7.20 14.57
C LEU A 179 -3.81 8.31 14.30
N PRO A 180 -4.23 9.58 14.30
CA PRO A 180 -3.31 10.70 14.11
C PRO A 180 -2.24 10.72 15.22
N TYR A 181 -1.04 11.16 14.85
CA TYR A 181 0.04 11.43 15.80
C TYR A 181 -0.36 12.57 16.73
N LYS A 182 -0.09 12.40 18.03
CA LYS A 182 -0.25 13.44 19.04
C LYS A 182 1.13 13.94 19.42
N ASP A 183 1.35 15.24 19.26
CA ASP A 183 2.60 15.92 19.65
C ASP A 183 2.83 15.83 21.17
#